data_AF-S4RQ89-F1
#
_entry.id   AF-S4RQ89-F1
#
_cell.length_a   1.000
_cell.length_b   1.000
_cell.length_c   1.000
_cell.angle_alpha   90.00
_cell.angle_beta   90.00
_cell.angle_gamma   90.00
#
_symmetry.space_group_name_H-M   'P 1'
#
loop_
_entity.id
_entity.type
_entity.pdbx_description
1 polymer ?
#
loop_
_entity_poly.entity_id
_entity_poly.type
_entity_poly.pdbx_seq_one_letter_code
_entity_poly.pdbx_strand_id
1 'polypeptide(L)'
;RQMEAQEKPSAPRDVSSAELHITNHQDVKAEMDARNDSFVAVVEMGQSLLDRGHYASDEIQEKLEQLKDKRKGMVLHWEDRAEWLKLMLEVHQFARDAGVAEAWLLAQEPHVTCQEFGESADEVDELLKRQEAFEKSAGTWEERIALLEEARLAEEKRQEQLERERQEKEEEEEEARRAAEQEERFCHNHCQMSTDNGRPWHACLQIRGAADKEKELMEQTVQNGIPSDQESPKTNGEDAKEADGSAVPTAADEVQPATLKEGSLHRKHELDANGKKASSRSWNTVFCKLTDHGLGFYKDNKSAAAGALYHNEPPLPLAGAACEVASDYKKRKHVFKLQ
;
A
#
# COMPACT_ATOMS: atom_id res chain seq x y z
N ARG A 1 11.33 10.41 -7.90
CA ARG A 1 10.84 11.48 -6.98
C ARG A 1 9.32 11.52 -6.81
N GLN A 2 8.51 10.85 -7.64
CA GLN A 2 7.04 10.79 -7.45
C GLN A 2 6.54 9.57 -6.64
N MET A 3 7.34 8.52 -6.48
CA MET A 3 6.94 7.31 -5.72
C MET A 3 6.96 7.49 -4.18
N GLU A 4 7.64 8.52 -3.66
CA GLU A 4 7.92 8.64 -2.21
C GLU A 4 6.98 9.63 -1.48
N ALA A 5 6.08 10.28 -2.22
CA ALA A 5 5.19 11.33 -1.70
C ALA A 5 3.70 10.96 -1.75
N GLN A 6 3.36 9.67 -1.74
CA GLN A 6 1.99 9.26 -1.46
C GLN A 6 1.79 9.24 0.06
N GLU A 7 1.36 10.39 0.58
CA GLU A 7 0.54 10.46 1.80
C GLU A 7 -0.39 9.25 1.82
N LYS A 8 -0.48 8.59 2.99
CA LYS A 8 -1.40 7.52 3.34
C LYS A 8 -2.62 7.55 2.40
N PRO A 9 -2.67 6.70 1.35
CA PRO A 9 -3.55 6.93 0.22
C PRO A 9 -4.97 6.98 0.75
N SER A 10 -5.65 8.11 0.54
CA SER A 10 -7.05 8.24 0.93
C SER A 10 -7.80 7.07 0.32
N ALA A 11 -8.43 6.26 1.16
CA ALA A 11 -9.09 5.08 0.65
C ALA A 11 -10.22 5.48 -0.31
N PRO A 12 -10.43 4.73 -1.41
CA PRO A 12 -11.58 4.93 -2.27
C PRO A 12 -12.85 4.94 -1.43
N ARG A 13 -13.74 5.88 -1.73
CA ARG A 13 -14.97 6.11 -0.95
C ARG A 13 -16.20 5.42 -1.54
N ASP A 14 -16.16 5.18 -2.84
CA ASP A 14 -17.22 4.58 -3.65
C ASP A 14 -16.59 3.96 -4.91
N VAL A 15 -17.42 3.35 -5.75
CA VAL A 15 -17.00 2.66 -6.98
C VAL A 15 -16.28 3.61 -7.94
N SER A 16 -16.83 4.80 -8.18
CA SER A 16 -16.22 5.78 -9.11
C SER A 16 -14.88 6.29 -8.60
N SER A 17 -14.76 6.51 -7.29
CA SER A 17 -13.50 6.84 -6.64
C SER A 17 -12.48 5.72 -6.79
N ALA A 18 -12.89 4.45 -6.62
CA ALA A 18 -12.02 3.29 -6.78
C ALA A 18 -11.51 3.15 -8.22
N GLU A 19 -12.40 3.27 -9.21
CA GLU A 19 -12.07 3.26 -10.64
C GLU A 19 -11.07 4.36 -11.00
N LEU A 20 -11.29 5.59 -10.51
CA LEU A 20 -10.35 6.70 -10.72
C LEU A 20 -8.97 6.40 -10.11
N HIS A 21 -8.93 5.85 -8.90
CA HIS A 21 -7.67 5.45 -8.28
C HIS A 21 -6.96 4.34 -9.07
N ILE A 22 -7.70 3.39 -9.65
CA ILE A 22 -7.15 2.35 -10.53
C ILE A 22 -6.57 2.97 -11.80
N THR A 23 -7.29 3.87 -12.46
CA THR A 23 -6.78 4.57 -13.66
C THR A 23 -5.49 5.32 -13.35
N ASN A 24 -5.47 6.14 -12.30
CA ASN A 24 -4.26 6.85 -11.88
C ASN A 24 -3.10 5.90 -11.55
N HIS A 25 -3.41 4.70 -11.02
CA HIS A 25 -2.41 3.68 -10.71
C HIS A 25 -1.84 3.00 -11.97
N GLN A 26 -2.64 2.86 -13.02
CA GLN A 26 -2.17 2.43 -14.34
C GLN A 26 -1.30 3.50 -15.02
N ASP A 27 -1.59 4.79 -14.82
CA ASP A 27 -0.73 5.87 -15.31
C ASP A 27 0.67 5.80 -14.67
N VAL A 28 0.74 5.48 -13.38
CA VAL A 28 2.03 5.24 -12.69
C VAL A 28 2.76 4.03 -13.28
N LYS A 29 2.05 2.96 -13.66
CA LYS A 29 2.64 1.80 -14.34
C LYS A 29 3.25 2.21 -15.68
N ALA A 30 2.50 2.95 -16.48
CA ALA A 30 2.98 3.46 -17.77
C ALA A 30 4.25 4.32 -17.61
N GLU A 31 4.32 5.16 -16.55
CA GLU A 31 5.53 5.92 -16.25
C GLU A 31 6.72 5.03 -15.83
N MET A 32 6.46 3.97 -15.04
CA MET A 32 7.49 3.00 -14.62
C MET A 32 8.05 2.21 -15.80
N ASP A 33 7.19 1.89 -16.78
CA ASP A 33 7.52 1.15 -17.99
C ASP A 33 8.26 2.05 -19.00
N ALA A 34 7.81 3.30 -19.18
CA ALA A 34 8.48 4.29 -20.03
C ALA A 34 9.92 4.60 -19.56
N ARG A 35 10.20 4.45 -18.26
CA ARG A 35 11.55 4.63 -17.68
C ARG A 35 12.37 3.34 -17.63
N ASN A 36 11.81 2.20 -18.03
CA ASN A 36 12.46 0.90 -17.90
C ASN A 36 13.76 0.83 -18.71
N ASP A 37 13.75 1.31 -19.95
CA ASP A 37 14.93 1.26 -20.82
C ASP A 37 16.09 2.07 -20.27
N SER A 38 15.81 3.24 -19.68
CA SER A 38 16.83 4.05 -19.01
C SER A 38 17.41 3.35 -17.78
N PHE A 39 16.58 2.61 -17.04
CA PHE A 39 17.05 1.82 -15.90
C PHE A 39 17.96 0.67 -16.38
N VAL A 40 17.53 -0.07 -17.40
CA VAL A 40 18.30 -1.17 -18.00
C VAL A 40 19.65 -0.66 -18.50
N ALA A 41 19.68 0.46 -19.23
CA ALA A 41 20.92 1.05 -19.75
C ALA A 41 21.93 1.40 -18.64
N VAL A 42 21.47 1.93 -17.50
CA VAL A 42 22.35 2.22 -16.36
C VAL A 42 22.90 0.95 -15.73
N VAL A 43 22.07 -0.09 -15.60
CA VAL A 43 22.50 -1.40 -15.07
C VAL A 43 23.52 -2.05 -15.99
N GLU A 44 23.28 -2.06 -17.30
CA GLU A 44 24.20 -2.60 -18.31
C GLU A 44 25.54 -1.84 -18.33
N MET A 45 25.49 -0.51 -18.25
CA MET A 45 26.70 0.32 -18.18
C MET A 45 27.51 0.00 -16.93
N GLY A 46 26.85 -0.12 -15.77
CA GLY A 46 27.51 -0.49 -14.53
C GLY A 46 28.13 -1.89 -14.59
N GLN A 47 27.42 -2.86 -15.17
CA GLN A 47 27.95 -4.21 -15.38
C GLN A 47 29.19 -4.19 -16.27
N SER A 48 29.17 -3.43 -17.38
CA SER A 48 30.34 -3.30 -18.25
C SER A 48 31.57 -2.69 -17.55
N LEU A 49 31.36 -1.79 -16.58
CA LEU A 49 32.46 -1.24 -15.78
C LEU A 49 33.06 -2.29 -14.83
N LEU A 50 32.22 -3.15 -14.23
CA LEU A 50 32.67 -4.27 -13.41
C LEU A 50 33.47 -5.28 -14.23
N ASP A 51 32.97 -5.65 -15.41
CA ASP A 51 33.61 -6.63 -16.30
C ASP A 51 35.00 -6.15 -16.77
N ARG A 52 35.21 -4.83 -16.86
CA ARG A 52 36.50 -4.21 -17.23
C ARG A 52 37.47 -4.04 -16.05
N GLY A 53 37.07 -4.40 -14.83
CA GLY A 53 37.90 -4.26 -13.62
C GLY A 53 38.16 -2.80 -13.25
N HIS A 54 37.12 -1.96 -13.27
CA HIS A 54 37.23 -0.55 -12.87
C HIS A 54 37.78 -0.40 -11.43
N TYR A 55 38.55 0.66 -11.15
CA TYR A 55 39.23 0.82 -9.85
C TYR A 55 38.26 0.90 -8.65
N ALA A 56 37.00 1.29 -8.90
CA ALA A 56 35.94 1.42 -7.92
C ALA A 56 34.87 0.31 -8.05
N SER A 57 35.24 -0.89 -8.51
CA SER A 57 34.30 -2.00 -8.73
C SER A 57 33.45 -2.33 -7.51
N ASP A 58 34.03 -2.35 -6.30
CA ASP A 58 33.28 -2.67 -5.08
C ASP A 58 32.15 -1.67 -4.81
N GLU A 59 32.42 -0.37 -4.98
CA GLU A 59 31.41 0.68 -4.82
C GLU A 59 30.35 0.61 -5.95
N ILE A 60 30.77 0.36 -7.19
CA ILE A 60 29.84 0.22 -8.32
C ILE A 60 28.90 -0.97 -8.09
N GLN A 61 29.43 -2.10 -7.63
CA GLN A 61 28.64 -3.30 -7.34
C GLN A 61 27.61 -3.03 -6.23
N GLU A 62 28.02 -2.39 -5.13
CA GLU A 62 27.11 -2.03 -4.04
C GLU A 62 25.99 -1.11 -4.53
N LYS A 63 26.31 -0.09 -5.34
CA LYS A 63 25.31 0.85 -5.90
C LYS A 63 24.37 0.18 -6.89
N LEU A 64 24.86 -0.74 -7.71
CA LEU A 64 24.03 -1.50 -8.63
C LEU A 64 23.04 -2.41 -7.88
N GLU A 65 23.48 -3.05 -6.80
CA GLU A 65 22.61 -3.89 -5.98
C GLU A 65 21.52 -3.03 -5.30
N GLN A 66 21.92 -1.92 -4.68
CA GLN A 66 20.97 -0.96 -4.10
C GLN A 66 19.96 -0.43 -5.12
N LEU A 67 20.38 -0.24 -6.37
CA LEU A 67 19.50 0.22 -7.45
C LEU A 67 18.52 -0.86 -7.88
N LYS A 68 18.96 -2.12 -8.01
CA LYS A 68 18.12 -3.28 -8.30
C LYS A 68 17.11 -3.54 -7.20
N ASP A 69 17.54 -3.50 -5.94
CA ASP A 69 16.66 -3.66 -4.78
C ASP A 69 15.58 -2.59 -4.73
N LYS A 70 15.96 -1.33 -4.96
CA LYS A 70 14.98 -0.23 -5.06
C LYS A 70 13.99 -0.43 -6.19
N ARG A 71 14.43 -0.90 -7.37
CA ARG A 71 13.52 -1.23 -8.49
C ARG A 71 12.58 -2.36 -8.11
N LYS A 72 13.08 -3.43 -7.48
CA LYS A 72 12.26 -4.56 -7.01
C LYS A 72 11.22 -4.11 -6.00
N GLY A 73 11.63 -3.39 -4.95
CA GLY A 73 10.71 -2.86 -3.94
C GLY A 73 9.66 -1.92 -4.54
N MET A 74 10.06 -1.10 -5.51
CA MET A 74 9.16 -0.21 -6.24
C MET A 74 8.08 -0.97 -7.04
N VAL A 75 8.45 -2.08 -7.69
CA VAL A 75 7.51 -2.95 -8.42
C VAL A 75 6.56 -3.66 -7.45
N LEU A 76 7.08 -4.26 -6.38
CA LEU A 76 6.27 -4.94 -5.37
C LEU A 76 5.25 -3.99 -4.73
N HIS A 77 5.66 -2.78 -4.34
CA HIS A 77 4.73 -1.79 -3.79
C HIS A 77 3.64 -1.36 -4.80
N TRP A 78 3.96 -1.33 -6.09
CA TRP A 78 2.95 -1.09 -7.11
C TRP A 78 1.96 -2.26 -7.18
N GLU A 79 2.45 -3.50 -7.20
CA GLU A 79 1.62 -4.72 -7.25
C GLU A 79 0.70 -4.83 -6.04
N ASP A 80 1.24 -4.69 -4.82
CA ASP A 80 0.47 -4.67 -3.56
C ASP A 80 -0.67 -3.62 -3.61
N ARG A 81 -0.36 -2.44 -4.17
CA ARG A 81 -1.33 -1.36 -4.30
C ARG A 81 -2.40 -1.68 -5.35
N ALA A 82 -2.04 -2.33 -6.45
CA ALA A 82 -2.95 -2.74 -7.50
C ALA A 82 -3.97 -3.76 -6.97
N GLU A 83 -3.48 -4.78 -6.26
CA GLU A 83 -4.33 -5.79 -5.61
C GLU A 83 -5.28 -5.16 -4.59
N TRP A 84 -4.75 -4.27 -3.74
CA TRP A 84 -5.57 -3.56 -2.77
C TRP A 84 -6.65 -2.70 -3.44
N LEU A 85 -6.33 -2.00 -4.54
CA LEU A 85 -7.30 -1.18 -5.26
C LEU A 85 -8.40 -2.03 -5.90
N LYS A 86 -8.04 -3.19 -6.45
CA LYS A 86 -8.99 -4.15 -6.99
C LYS A 86 -9.94 -4.67 -5.89
N LEU A 87 -9.40 -5.05 -4.74
CA LEU A 87 -10.23 -5.46 -3.59
C LEU A 87 -11.17 -4.35 -3.14
N MET A 88 -10.70 -3.10 -3.07
CA MET A 88 -11.57 -1.97 -2.71
C MET A 88 -12.68 -1.73 -3.73
N LEU A 89 -12.40 -1.90 -5.02
CA LEU A 89 -13.43 -1.83 -6.05
C LEU A 89 -14.51 -2.90 -5.85
N GLU A 90 -14.10 -4.15 -5.64
CA GLU A 90 -14.99 -5.28 -5.40
C GLU A 90 -15.87 -5.05 -4.17
N VAL A 91 -15.29 -4.58 -3.06
CA VAL A 91 -16.04 -4.25 -1.82
C VAL A 91 -17.08 -3.17 -2.06
N HIS A 92 -16.72 -2.08 -2.77
CA HIS A 92 -17.65 -0.98 -3.04
C HIS A 92 -18.75 -1.38 -4.03
N GLN A 93 -18.44 -2.22 -5.02
CA GLN A 93 -19.44 -2.75 -5.95
C GLN A 93 -20.44 -3.65 -5.20
N PHE A 94 -19.93 -4.57 -4.38
CA PHE A 94 -20.76 -5.43 -3.55
C PHE A 94 -21.66 -4.62 -2.61
N ALA A 95 -21.10 -3.64 -1.89
CA ALA A 95 -21.86 -2.80 -0.95
C ALA A 95 -22.98 -2.01 -1.66
N ARG A 96 -22.68 -1.46 -2.84
CA ARG A 96 -23.69 -0.78 -3.66
C ARG A 96 -24.78 -1.74 -4.08
N ASP A 97 -24.42 -2.89 -4.65
CA ASP A 97 -25.36 -3.85 -5.21
C ASP A 97 -26.24 -4.50 -4.12
N ALA A 98 -25.66 -4.78 -2.95
CA ALA A 98 -26.39 -5.19 -1.75
C ALA A 98 -27.36 -4.10 -1.26
N GLY A 99 -26.94 -2.84 -1.24
CA GLY A 99 -27.82 -1.73 -0.88
C GLY A 99 -28.99 -1.55 -1.86
N VAL A 100 -28.78 -1.77 -3.16
CA VAL A 100 -29.88 -1.76 -4.14
C VAL A 100 -30.84 -2.94 -3.91
N ALA A 101 -30.31 -4.13 -3.63
CA ALA A 101 -31.14 -5.30 -3.31
C ALA A 101 -31.95 -5.09 -2.03
N GLU A 102 -31.35 -4.55 -0.97
CA GLU A 102 -32.03 -4.20 0.28
C GLU A 102 -33.16 -3.19 0.04
N ALA A 103 -32.88 -2.11 -0.69
CA ALA A 103 -33.90 -1.11 -1.03
C ALA A 103 -35.06 -1.72 -1.83
N TRP A 104 -34.77 -2.65 -2.75
CA TRP A 104 -35.81 -3.35 -3.50
C TRP A 104 -36.65 -4.25 -2.59
N LEU A 105 -36.03 -5.04 -1.70
CA LEU A 105 -36.71 -5.91 -0.74
C LEU A 105 -37.64 -5.10 0.19
N LEU A 106 -37.15 -3.98 0.73
CA LEU A 106 -37.94 -3.07 1.57
C LEU A 106 -39.14 -2.50 0.81
N ALA A 107 -38.97 -2.15 -0.47
CA ALA A 107 -40.07 -1.68 -1.30
C ALA A 107 -41.16 -2.75 -1.56
N GLN A 108 -40.84 -4.03 -1.41
CA GLN A 108 -41.79 -5.13 -1.56
C GLN A 108 -42.59 -5.42 -0.28
N GLU A 109 -42.14 -4.97 0.90
CA GLU A 109 -42.78 -5.27 2.19
C GLU A 109 -44.30 -4.98 2.21
N PRO A 110 -44.83 -3.85 1.66
CA PRO A 110 -46.27 -3.60 1.64
C PRO A 110 -47.05 -4.60 0.78
N HIS A 111 -46.43 -5.15 -0.27
CA HIS A 111 -47.07 -6.14 -1.15
C HIS A 111 -47.21 -7.48 -0.46
N VAL A 112 -46.16 -7.92 0.23
CA VAL A 112 -46.12 -9.23 0.91
C VAL A 112 -46.96 -9.24 2.19
N THR A 113 -47.09 -8.09 2.85
CA THR A 113 -47.88 -7.93 4.08
C THR A 113 -49.35 -7.61 3.81
N CYS A 114 -49.74 -7.32 2.57
CA CYS A 114 -51.10 -7.00 2.20
C CYS A 114 -52.04 -8.18 2.45
N GLN A 115 -53.16 -7.93 3.15
CA GLN A 115 -54.23 -8.92 3.40
C GLN A 115 -55.54 -8.51 2.72
N GLU A 116 -55.45 -7.79 1.60
CA GLU A 116 -56.61 -7.40 0.79
C GLU A 116 -56.92 -8.50 -0.23
N PHE A 117 -58.17 -8.95 -0.25
CA PHE A 117 -58.63 -10.00 -1.17
C PHE A 117 -59.58 -9.49 -2.26
N GLY A 118 -59.91 -8.19 -2.26
CA GLY A 118 -60.88 -7.56 -3.17
C GLY A 118 -62.33 -7.87 -2.80
N GLU A 119 -63.21 -6.89 -2.98
CA GLU A 119 -64.65 -7.02 -2.73
C GLU A 119 -65.47 -7.21 -4.02
N SER A 120 -64.83 -6.98 -5.18
CA SER A 120 -65.42 -7.14 -6.52
C SER A 120 -64.54 -7.97 -7.45
N ALA A 121 -65.13 -8.53 -8.51
CA ALA A 121 -64.39 -9.28 -9.51
C ALA A 121 -63.30 -8.44 -10.19
N ASP A 122 -63.59 -7.15 -10.44
CA ASP A 122 -62.62 -6.22 -11.05
C ASP A 122 -61.44 -5.95 -10.10
N GLU A 123 -61.70 -5.75 -8.81
CA GLU A 123 -60.63 -5.58 -7.79
C GLU A 123 -59.76 -6.83 -7.64
N VAL A 124 -60.38 -8.02 -7.65
CA VAL A 124 -59.64 -9.29 -7.61
C VAL A 124 -58.74 -9.43 -8.84
N ASP A 125 -59.24 -9.10 -10.03
CA ASP A 125 -58.45 -9.12 -11.27
C ASP A 125 -57.28 -8.13 -11.24
N GLU A 126 -57.47 -6.95 -10.64
CA GLU A 126 -56.39 -5.98 -10.43
C GLU A 126 -55.33 -6.49 -9.44
N LEU A 127 -55.75 -7.07 -8.32
CA LEU A 127 -54.85 -7.69 -7.34
C LEU A 127 -54.05 -8.84 -7.96
N LEU A 128 -54.69 -9.68 -8.78
CA LEU A 128 -54.03 -10.78 -9.47
C LEU A 128 -52.97 -10.27 -10.46
N LYS A 129 -53.28 -9.25 -11.27
CA LYS A 129 -52.31 -8.63 -12.18
C LYS A 129 -51.12 -8.04 -11.43
N ARG A 130 -51.36 -7.44 -10.26
CA ARG A 130 -50.28 -6.91 -9.41
C ARG A 130 -49.40 -8.03 -8.85
N GLN A 131 -50.00 -9.15 -8.43
CA GLN A 131 -49.27 -10.33 -7.96
C GLN A 131 -48.43 -10.95 -9.09
N GLU A 132 -48.98 -11.11 -10.29
CA GLU A 132 -48.21 -11.61 -11.44
C GLU A 132 -47.04 -10.69 -11.81
N ALA A 133 -47.22 -9.37 -11.71
CA ALA A 133 -46.15 -8.40 -11.93
C ALA A 133 -45.07 -8.52 -10.85
N PHE A 134 -45.46 -8.71 -9.59
CA PHE A 134 -44.55 -8.97 -8.49
C PHE A 134 -43.74 -10.24 -8.72
N GLU A 135 -44.38 -11.37 -9.04
CA GLU A 135 -43.72 -12.67 -9.28
C GLU A 135 -42.71 -12.60 -10.44
N LYS A 136 -43.07 -11.93 -11.54
CA LYS A 136 -42.13 -11.68 -12.64
C LYS A 136 -40.92 -10.87 -12.19
N SER A 137 -41.15 -9.82 -11.41
CA SER A 137 -40.04 -9.02 -10.87
C SER A 137 -39.19 -9.81 -9.88
N ALA A 138 -39.80 -10.62 -9.01
CA ALA A 138 -39.11 -11.45 -8.03
C ALA A 138 -38.18 -12.45 -8.72
N GLY A 139 -38.65 -13.13 -9.78
CA GLY A 139 -37.80 -14.03 -10.56
C GLY A 139 -36.55 -13.35 -11.15
N THR A 140 -36.63 -12.08 -11.57
CA THR A 140 -35.44 -11.34 -12.03
C THR A 140 -34.48 -10.95 -10.91
N TRP A 141 -34.99 -10.81 -9.68
CA TRP A 141 -34.19 -10.45 -8.52
C TRP A 141 -33.56 -11.66 -7.84
N GLU A 142 -34.17 -12.85 -7.96
CA GLU A 142 -33.59 -14.12 -7.49
C GLU A 142 -32.17 -14.33 -8.05
N GLU A 143 -31.96 -14.12 -9.35
CA GLU A 143 -30.64 -14.24 -9.97
C GLU A 143 -29.63 -13.23 -9.39
N ARG A 144 -30.05 -11.99 -9.13
CA ARG A 144 -29.17 -10.94 -8.59
C ARG A 144 -28.79 -11.21 -7.14
N ILE A 145 -29.73 -11.70 -6.34
CA ILE A 145 -29.50 -12.08 -4.95
C ILE A 145 -28.59 -13.32 -4.89
N ALA A 146 -28.79 -14.29 -5.77
CA ALA A 146 -27.93 -15.48 -5.86
C ALA A 146 -26.47 -15.11 -6.14
N LEU A 147 -26.21 -14.15 -7.02
CA LEU A 147 -24.86 -13.64 -7.28
C LEU A 147 -24.21 -12.99 -6.04
N LEU A 148 -24.99 -12.23 -5.25
CA LEU A 148 -24.50 -11.65 -3.99
C LEU A 148 -24.20 -12.74 -2.94
N GLU A 149 -25.03 -13.78 -2.86
CA GLU A 149 -24.81 -14.93 -1.98
C GLU A 149 -23.56 -15.72 -2.38
N GLU A 150 -23.37 -15.98 -3.68
CA GLU A 150 -22.18 -16.65 -4.20
C GLU A 150 -20.91 -15.86 -3.87
N ALA A 151 -20.93 -14.53 -4.09
CA ALA A 151 -19.80 -13.66 -3.76
C ALA A 151 -19.47 -13.69 -2.26
N ARG A 152 -20.48 -13.67 -1.39
CA ARG A 152 -20.30 -13.80 0.07
C ARG A 152 -19.69 -15.15 0.45
N LEU A 153 -20.21 -16.26 -0.10
CA LEU A 153 -19.71 -17.61 0.20
C LEU A 153 -18.30 -17.83 -0.32
N ALA A 154 -17.95 -17.26 -1.47
CA ALA A 154 -16.60 -17.30 -2.02
C ALA A 154 -15.61 -16.59 -1.08
N GLU A 155 -16.00 -15.44 -0.53
CA GLU A 155 -15.19 -14.70 0.44
C GLU A 155 -15.00 -15.47 1.76
N GLU A 156 -16.06 -16.09 2.27
CA GLU A 156 -15.99 -16.93 3.47
C GLU A 156 -15.02 -18.11 3.29
N LYS A 157 -15.13 -18.83 2.16
CA LYS A 157 -14.19 -19.91 1.82
C LYS A 157 -12.74 -19.43 1.71
N ARG A 158 -12.53 -18.24 1.15
CA ARG A 158 -11.19 -17.63 1.05
C ARG A 158 -10.62 -17.33 2.43
N GLN A 159 -11.43 -16.82 3.36
CA GLN A 159 -11.02 -16.56 4.74
C GLN A 159 -10.68 -17.84 5.48
N GLU A 160 -11.52 -18.87 5.37
CA GLU A 160 -11.22 -20.19 5.95
C GLU A 160 -9.92 -20.77 5.41
N GLN A 161 -9.65 -20.63 4.11
CA GLN A 161 -8.39 -21.09 3.51
C GLN A 161 -7.19 -20.35 4.10
N LEU A 162 -7.26 -19.02 4.21
CA LEU A 162 -6.19 -18.23 4.80
C LEU A 162 -5.96 -18.56 6.29
N GLU A 163 -7.02 -18.84 7.05
CA GLU A 163 -6.92 -19.30 8.43
C GLU A 163 -6.28 -20.68 8.53
N ARG A 164 -6.62 -21.62 7.64
CA ARG A 164 -5.98 -22.94 7.56
C ARG A 164 -4.50 -22.82 7.22
N GLU A 165 -4.15 -22.05 6.19
CA GLU A 165 -2.74 -21.80 5.82
C GLU A 165 -1.95 -21.13 6.96
N ARG A 166 -2.61 -20.28 7.77
CA ARG A 166 -1.99 -19.69 8.96
C ARG A 166 -1.76 -20.73 10.05
N GLN A 167 -2.75 -21.59 10.32
CA GLN A 167 -2.63 -22.67 11.30
C GLN A 167 -1.53 -23.66 10.88
N GLU A 168 -1.49 -24.06 9.62
CA GLU A 168 -0.45 -24.94 9.08
C GLU A 168 0.95 -24.34 9.26
N LYS A 169 1.13 -23.04 8.99
CA LYS A 169 2.40 -22.35 9.22
C LYS A 169 2.78 -22.27 10.71
N GLU A 170 1.80 -22.04 11.58
CA GLU A 170 2.02 -22.02 13.03
C GLU A 170 2.39 -23.41 13.56
N GLU A 171 1.77 -24.47 13.05
CA GLU A 171 2.09 -25.86 13.36
C GLU A 171 3.49 -26.24 12.84
N GLU A 172 3.83 -25.87 11.61
CA GLU A 172 5.17 -26.08 11.03
C GLU A 172 6.25 -25.34 11.83
N GLU A 173 5.99 -24.10 12.24
CA GLU A 173 6.91 -23.34 13.09
C GLU A 173 7.07 -23.97 14.49
N GLU A 174 5.99 -24.49 15.08
CA GLU A 174 6.04 -25.19 16.36
C GLU A 174 6.81 -26.53 16.24
N GLU A 175 6.57 -27.28 15.17
CA GLU A 175 7.28 -28.53 14.91
C GLU A 175 8.78 -28.27 14.68
N ALA A 176 9.14 -27.26 13.89
CA ALA A 176 10.52 -26.84 13.70
C ALA A 176 11.19 -26.44 15.02
N ARG A 177 10.46 -25.75 15.91
CA ARG A 177 10.94 -25.37 17.25
C ARG A 177 11.16 -26.59 18.13
N ARG A 178 10.22 -27.55 18.16
CA ARG A 178 10.36 -28.81 18.90
C ARG A 178 11.52 -29.64 18.38
N ALA A 179 11.72 -29.69 17.05
CA ALA A 179 12.85 -30.37 16.43
C ALA A 179 14.18 -29.73 16.83
N ALA A 180 14.27 -28.40 16.82
CA ALA A 180 15.45 -27.66 17.28
C ALA A 180 15.76 -27.91 18.77
N GLU A 181 14.73 -27.92 19.63
CA GLU A 181 14.89 -28.24 21.06
C GLU A 181 15.33 -29.71 21.28
N GLN A 182 14.80 -30.64 20.49
CA GLN A 182 15.24 -32.05 20.54
C GLN A 182 16.68 -32.21 20.05
N GLU A 183 17.07 -31.51 18.99
CA GLU A 183 18.44 -31.49 18.48
C GLU A 183 19.40 -30.90 19.54
N GLU A 184 19.02 -29.80 20.18
CA GLU A 184 19.77 -29.19 21.28
C GLU A 184 19.92 -30.16 22.47
N ARG A 185 18.83 -30.81 22.90
CA ARG A 185 18.87 -31.86 23.93
C ARG A 185 19.75 -33.04 23.54
N PHE A 186 19.67 -33.49 22.30
CA PHE A 186 20.49 -34.58 21.79
C PHE A 186 21.97 -34.21 21.86
N CYS A 187 22.34 -33.00 21.44
CA CYS A 187 23.70 -32.47 21.55
C CYS A 187 24.15 -32.33 23.01
N HIS A 188 23.28 -31.86 23.91
CA HIS A 188 23.56 -31.69 25.34
C HIS A 188 23.76 -33.04 26.07
N ASN A 189 22.89 -34.03 25.81
CA ASN A 189 23.04 -35.37 26.40
C ASN A 189 24.26 -36.12 25.85
N HIS A 190 24.49 -36.03 24.53
CA HIS A 190 25.66 -36.65 23.89
C HIS A 190 26.98 -35.99 24.38
N CYS A 191 26.92 -34.71 24.79
CA CYS A 191 28.03 -34.02 25.45
C CYS A 191 28.36 -34.56 26.85
N GLN A 192 27.33 -34.81 27.67
CA GLN A 192 27.51 -35.26 29.05
C GLN A 192 28.14 -36.66 29.13
N MET A 193 27.84 -37.52 28.16
CA MET A 193 28.31 -38.90 28.08
C MET A 193 29.74 -39.05 27.53
N SER A 194 30.36 -38.03 26.92
CA SER A 194 31.73 -38.10 26.36
C SER A 194 32.84 -37.63 27.30
N THR A 195 32.54 -37.50 28.59
CA THR A 195 33.51 -37.05 29.61
C THR A 195 34.50 -38.13 30.09
N ASP A 196 34.54 -39.31 29.47
CA ASP A 196 35.59 -40.30 29.72
C ASP A 196 36.63 -40.29 28.58
N ASN A 197 37.83 -39.78 28.89
CA ASN A 197 39.00 -39.54 28.03
C ASN A 197 39.09 -38.19 27.28
N GLY A 198 39.17 -37.10 28.03
CA GLY A 198 40.23 -36.08 27.85
C GLY A 198 40.55 -35.55 26.43
N ARG A 199 39.57 -35.25 25.58
CA ARG A 199 39.76 -34.39 24.39
C ARG A 199 38.93 -33.11 24.50
N PRO A 200 39.50 -31.91 24.25
CA PRO A 200 38.75 -30.66 24.41
C PRO A 200 37.70 -30.47 23.30
N TRP A 201 36.55 -29.98 23.73
CA TRP A 201 35.28 -29.76 23.05
C TRP A 201 35.28 -28.97 21.71
N HIS A 202 36.41 -28.45 21.23
CA HIS A 202 36.45 -27.58 20.05
C HIS A 202 36.22 -28.30 18.71
N ALA A 203 36.20 -29.63 18.65
CA ALA A 203 36.08 -30.38 17.40
C ALA A 203 34.62 -30.68 16.97
N CYS A 204 33.63 -30.64 17.87
CA CYS A 204 32.24 -30.98 17.52
C CYS A 204 31.48 -29.82 16.88
N LEU A 205 31.77 -28.56 17.25
CA LEU A 205 31.20 -27.38 16.58
C LEU A 205 31.76 -27.16 15.16
N GLN A 206 32.96 -27.69 14.87
CA GLN A 206 33.62 -27.51 13.57
C GLN A 206 32.99 -28.34 12.44
N ILE A 207 32.19 -29.36 12.76
CA ILE A 207 31.45 -30.13 11.74
C ILE A 207 30.22 -29.35 11.27
N ARG A 208 29.59 -28.54 12.14
CA ARG A 208 28.39 -27.74 11.80
C ARG A 208 28.74 -26.55 10.88
N GLY A 209 29.86 -25.87 11.13
CA GLY A 209 30.34 -24.78 10.26
C GLY A 209 30.91 -25.22 8.90
N ALA A 210 31.11 -26.52 8.68
CA ALA A 210 31.55 -27.08 7.40
C ALA A 210 30.36 -27.47 6.49
N ALA A 211 29.25 -27.93 7.07
CA ALA A 211 28.03 -28.29 6.33
C ALA A 211 27.27 -27.06 5.79
N ASP A 212 27.24 -25.96 6.56
CA ASP A 212 26.60 -24.72 6.10
C ASP A 212 27.39 -24.05 4.95
N LYS A 213 28.72 -24.17 4.96
CA LYS A 213 29.58 -23.72 3.85
C LYS A 213 29.47 -24.58 2.60
N GLU A 214 29.15 -25.86 2.73
CA GLU A 214 28.97 -26.76 1.59
C GLU A 214 27.64 -26.50 0.87
N LYS A 215 26.60 -26.07 1.61
CA LYS A 215 25.31 -25.63 1.05
C LYS A 215 25.41 -24.27 0.34
N GLU A 216 26.17 -23.33 0.91
CA GLU A 216 26.44 -22.00 0.34
C GLU A 216 27.35 -22.08 -0.91
N LEU A 217 28.29 -23.03 -0.95
CA LEU A 217 29.14 -23.28 -2.12
C LEU A 217 28.38 -24.02 -3.23
N MET A 218 27.42 -24.89 -2.90
CA MET A 218 26.64 -25.65 -3.88
C MET A 218 25.55 -24.81 -4.58
N GLU A 219 24.98 -23.80 -3.91
CA GLU A 219 24.09 -22.80 -4.52
C GLU A 219 24.84 -21.83 -5.46
N GLN A 220 26.11 -21.51 -5.18
CA GLN A 220 26.93 -20.66 -6.07
C GLN A 220 27.41 -21.37 -7.35
N THR A 221 27.47 -22.71 -7.36
CA THR A 221 27.86 -23.49 -8.56
C THR A 221 26.71 -23.80 -9.53
N VAL A 222 25.47 -23.42 -9.24
CA VAL A 222 24.34 -23.58 -10.18
C VAL A 222 24.11 -22.33 -11.06
N GLN A 223 24.74 -21.19 -10.73
CA GLN A 223 24.56 -19.94 -11.50
C GLN A 223 25.59 -19.71 -12.62
N ASN A 224 26.63 -20.54 -12.75
CA ASN A 224 27.68 -20.37 -13.76
C ASN A 224 27.82 -21.61 -14.65
N GLY A 225 27.00 -21.68 -15.69
CA GLY A 225 27.09 -22.69 -16.74
C GLY A 225 26.20 -22.36 -17.93
N ILE A 226 26.66 -21.45 -18.80
CA ILE A 226 26.13 -21.26 -20.16
C ILE A 226 26.91 -22.16 -21.13
N PRO A 227 26.23 -22.82 -22.08
CA PRO A 227 26.50 -22.60 -23.50
C PRO A 227 25.17 -22.26 -24.21
N SER A 228 25.02 -21.09 -24.82
CA SER A 228 25.43 -20.77 -26.20
C SER A 228 24.99 -21.84 -27.20
N ASP A 229 23.88 -21.57 -27.89
CA ASP A 229 23.80 -21.81 -29.33
C ASP A 229 22.91 -20.73 -29.98
N GLN A 230 23.43 -20.23 -31.11
CA GLN A 230 22.85 -19.18 -31.94
C GLN A 230 21.84 -19.75 -32.92
N GLU A 231 20.84 -18.95 -33.31
CA GLU A 231 20.55 -18.71 -34.74
C GLU A 231 19.84 -17.37 -34.95
N SER A 232 20.38 -16.54 -35.84
CA SER A 232 19.74 -15.34 -36.43
C SER A 232 18.81 -15.76 -37.59
N PRO A 233 17.94 -14.90 -38.17
CA PRO A 233 18.33 -13.78 -39.06
C PRO A 233 17.54 -12.45 -38.85
N LYS A 234 18.14 -11.26 -38.97
CA LYS A 234 18.18 -10.33 -40.16
C LYS A 234 16.76 -9.95 -40.69
N THR A 235 16.36 -8.69 -40.97
CA THR A 235 17.07 -7.49 -41.50
C THR A 235 16.10 -6.30 -41.62
N ASN A 236 16.68 -5.08 -41.61
CA ASN A 236 16.28 -3.81 -42.29
C ASN A 236 15.01 -3.07 -41.82
N GLY A 237 14.95 -1.75 -41.71
CA GLY A 237 15.88 -0.66 -42.05
C GLY A 237 15.10 0.68 -42.03
N GLU A 238 15.83 1.79 -41.83
CA GLU A 238 15.51 3.18 -42.26
C GLU A 238 14.26 3.83 -41.61
N ASP A 239 14.17 5.11 -41.24
CA ASP A 239 14.81 6.34 -41.71
C ASP A 239 14.57 7.50 -40.71
N ALA A 240 15.33 8.58 -40.88
CA ALA A 240 15.38 9.79 -40.06
C ALA A 240 14.18 10.75 -40.20
N LYS A 241 13.95 11.62 -39.18
CA LYS A 241 13.64 13.04 -39.40
C LYS A 241 13.72 13.95 -38.16
N GLU A 242 14.34 15.10 -38.37
CA GLU A 242 14.40 16.31 -37.53
C GLU A 242 13.04 16.97 -37.31
N ALA A 243 12.91 17.75 -36.21
CA ALA A 243 12.41 19.13 -36.26
C ALA A 243 12.65 19.88 -34.92
N ASP A 244 13.36 21.00 -35.04
CA ASP A 244 13.48 22.12 -34.10
C ASP A 244 12.17 22.94 -34.04
N GLY A 245 11.93 23.65 -32.93
CA GLY A 245 10.88 24.68 -32.89
C GLY A 245 10.29 25.05 -31.52
N SER A 246 10.89 26.08 -30.91
CA SER A 246 10.21 27.28 -30.36
C SER A 246 9.64 27.32 -28.91
N ALA A 247 10.34 28.12 -28.10
CA ALA A 247 9.91 29.29 -27.33
C ALA A 247 8.90 29.23 -26.15
N VAL A 248 9.30 29.98 -25.11
CA VAL A 248 8.73 30.29 -23.77
C VAL A 248 7.49 31.22 -23.84
N PRO A 249 6.71 31.45 -22.74
CA PRO A 249 7.02 32.52 -21.76
C PRO A 249 6.70 32.15 -20.27
N THR A 250 7.57 32.47 -19.30
CA THR A 250 7.59 33.65 -18.39
C THR A 250 6.42 33.78 -17.40
N ALA A 251 6.70 33.68 -16.10
CA ALA A 251 5.84 34.17 -15.01
C ALA A 251 6.70 34.73 -13.86
N ALA A 252 6.18 35.79 -13.24
CA ALA A 252 6.87 36.76 -12.40
C ALA A 252 7.13 36.30 -10.96
N ASP A 253 8.21 36.82 -10.38
CA ASP A 253 8.59 36.72 -8.97
C ASP A 253 7.64 37.55 -8.09
N GLU A 254 6.89 36.88 -7.21
CA GLU A 254 6.38 37.47 -5.96
C GLU A 254 7.28 37.02 -4.80
N VAL A 255 7.84 37.99 -4.07
CA VAL A 255 8.74 37.78 -2.94
C VAL A 255 7.97 37.14 -1.77
N GLN A 256 8.15 35.83 -1.58
CA GLN A 256 7.63 35.11 -0.41
C GLN A 256 8.53 35.35 0.81
N PRO A 257 7.96 35.53 2.03
CA PRO A 257 8.75 35.63 3.25
C PRO A 257 9.58 34.36 3.47
N ALA A 258 10.84 34.52 3.84
CA ALA A 258 11.81 33.43 3.94
C ALA A 258 11.33 32.35 4.93
N THR A 259 11.04 31.16 4.42
CA THR A 259 10.64 30.00 5.22
C THR A 259 11.84 29.50 6.03
N LEU A 260 11.73 29.46 7.35
CA LEU A 260 12.77 28.89 8.21
C LEU A 260 12.69 27.37 8.24
N LYS A 261 11.48 26.81 8.28
CA LYS A 261 11.21 25.37 8.22
C LYS A 261 9.77 25.11 7.81
N GLU A 262 9.54 24.02 7.09
CA GLU A 262 8.20 23.59 6.72
C GLU A 262 8.05 22.07 6.81
N GLY A 263 6.83 21.59 6.98
CA GLY A 263 6.53 20.17 7.03
C GLY A 263 5.15 19.85 7.61
N SER A 264 4.69 18.63 7.38
CA SER A 264 3.39 18.17 7.87
C SER A 264 3.47 17.74 9.34
N LEU A 265 2.59 18.30 10.17
CA LEU A 265 2.42 17.90 11.57
C LEU A 265 0.98 17.48 11.82
N HIS A 266 0.79 16.61 12.82
CA HIS A 266 -0.53 16.38 13.36
C HIS A 266 -0.79 17.44 14.43
N ARG A 267 -1.81 18.28 14.23
CA ARG A 267 -2.21 19.33 15.16
C ARG A 267 -3.53 18.93 15.83
N LYS A 268 -3.58 19.09 17.14
CA LYS A 268 -4.82 19.10 17.92
C LYS A 268 -5.06 20.53 18.39
N HIS A 269 -6.16 21.14 17.95
CA HIS A 269 -6.50 22.49 18.35
C HIS A 269 -7.37 22.44 19.61
N GLU A 270 -6.88 22.96 20.73
CA GLU A 270 -7.65 22.95 22.00
C GLU A 270 -8.44 24.23 22.23
N LEU A 271 -7.81 25.38 21.97
CA LEU A 271 -8.39 26.71 22.13
C LEU A 271 -8.17 27.52 20.85
N ASP A 272 -9.19 28.26 20.40
CA ASP A 272 -9.08 29.20 19.29
C ASP A 272 -8.30 30.48 19.70
N ALA A 273 -8.05 31.36 18.73
CA ALA A 273 -7.36 32.63 18.95
C ALA A 273 -8.09 33.57 19.95
N ASN A 274 -9.35 33.31 20.27
CA ASN A 274 -10.15 34.09 21.22
C ASN A 274 -10.25 33.40 22.61
N GLY A 275 -9.48 32.33 22.85
CA GLY A 275 -9.49 31.56 24.10
C GLY A 275 -10.75 30.71 24.29
N LYS A 276 -11.60 30.55 23.26
CA LYS A 276 -12.75 29.66 23.29
C LYS A 276 -12.33 28.26 22.86
N LYS A 277 -13.09 27.24 23.25
CA LYS A 277 -12.82 25.86 22.80
C LYS A 277 -12.95 25.77 21.28
N ALA A 278 -11.95 25.18 20.62
CA ALA A 278 -11.98 24.98 19.18
C ALA A 278 -13.19 24.11 18.76
N SER A 279 -13.81 24.44 17.63
CA SER A 279 -14.98 23.73 17.09
C SER A 279 -14.68 22.27 16.74
N SER A 280 -13.43 21.97 16.38
CA SER A 280 -12.92 20.62 16.20
C SER A 280 -11.67 20.42 17.04
N ARG A 281 -11.71 19.43 17.93
CA ARG A 281 -10.62 19.05 18.86
C ARG A 281 -10.01 17.69 18.53
N SER A 282 -10.29 17.18 17.33
CA SER A 282 -9.64 15.99 16.77
C SER A 282 -8.21 16.31 16.32
N TRP A 283 -7.40 15.28 16.15
CA TRP A 283 -6.10 15.42 15.52
C TRP A 283 -6.29 15.53 14.01
N ASN A 284 -5.79 16.60 13.42
CA ASN A 284 -5.80 16.80 11.96
C ASN A 284 -4.36 16.88 11.46
N THR A 285 -4.11 16.28 10.29
CA THR A 285 -2.85 16.47 9.57
C THR A 285 -2.91 17.83 8.89
N VAL A 286 -1.97 18.70 9.21
CA VAL A 286 -1.86 20.06 8.65
C VAL A 286 -0.43 20.29 8.18
N PHE A 287 -0.28 21.07 7.12
CA PHE A 287 1.01 21.54 6.67
C PHE A 287 1.40 22.80 7.44
N CYS A 288 2.57 22.80 8.07
CA CYS A 288 3.04 23.90 8.91
C CYS A 288 4.19 24.64 8.22
N LYS A 289 4.13 25.97 8.23
CA LYS A 289 5.20 26.84 7.72
C LYS A 289 5.68 27.74 8.84
N LEU A 290 6.93 27.56 9.26
CA LEU A 290 7.59 28.39 10.24
C LEU A 290 8.31 29.53 9.52
N THR A 291 7.89 30.76 9.81
CA THR A 291 8.55 31.99 9.37
C THR A 291 9.14 32.72 10.57
N ASP A 292 9.88 33.79 10.30
CA ASP A 292 10.34 34.76 11.29
C ASP A 292 9.19 35.42 12.08
N HIS A 293 8.02 35.54 11.46
CA HIS A 293 6.86 36.20 12.04
C HIS A 293 5.90 35.27 12.79
N GLY A 294 6.00 33.94 12.63
CA GLY A 294 5.15 33.00 13.35
C GLY A 294 5.02 31.62 12.69
N LEU A 295 4.05 30.85 13.18
CA LEU A 295 3.74 29.51 12.68
C LEU A 295 2.39 29.50 11.95
N GLY A 296 2.44 29.37 10.63
CA GLY A 296 1.26 29.25 9.77
C GLY A 296 0.80 27.80 9.59
N PHE A 297 -0.51 27.59 9.48
CA PHE A 297 -1.12 26.28 9.23
C PHE A 297 -1.90 26.28 7.92
N TYR A 298 -1.74 25.22 7.14
CA TYR A 298 -2.34 25.05 5.82
C TYR A 298 -2.92 23.64 5.70
N LYS A 299 -3.90 23.47 4.80
CA LYS A 299 -4.48 22.15 4.53
C LYS A 299 -3.44 21.18 3.94
N ASP A 300 -2.64 21.68 3.00
CA ASP A 300 -1.60 20.96 2.28
C ASP A 300 -0.52 21.93 1.77
N ASN A 301 0.55 21.40 1.18
CA ASN A 301 1.63 22.22 0.61
C ASN A 301 1.14 23.14 -0.53
N LYS A 302 0.16 22.69 -1.34
CA LYS A 302 -0.41 23.51 -2.42
C LYS A 302 -1.12 24.74 -1.85
N SER A 303 -1.87 24.57 -0.77
CA SER A 303 -2.55 25.63 -0.03
C SER A 303 -1.54 26.57 0.63
N ALA A 304 -0.41 26.04 1.10
CA ALA A 304 0.70 26.85 1.63
C ALA A 304 1.36 27.72 0.56
N ALA A 305 1.60 27.17 -0.63
CA ALA A 305 2.12 27.91 -1.78
C ALA A 305 1.12 28.99 -2.27
N ALA A 306 -0.19 28.71 -2.18
CA ALA A 306 -1.26 29.64 -2.53
C ALA A 306 -1.61 30.64 -1.40
N GLY A 307 -0.99 30.54 -0.22
CA GLY A 307 -1.30 31.38 0.94
C GLY A 307 -2.67 31.12 1.59
N ALA A 308 -3.35 30.02 1.26
CA ALA A 308 -4.67 29.67 1.76
C ALA A 308 -4.60 29.02 3.16
N LEU A 309 -4.83 29.82 4.19
CA LEU A 309 -4.75 29.41 5.60
C LEU A 309 -5.79 28.34 5.97
N TYR A 310 -5.37 27.38 6.79
CA TYR A 310 -6.25 26.33 7.30
C TYR A 310 -7.36 26.93 8.18
N HIS A 311 -8.62 26.70 7.80
CA HIS A 311 -9.80 27.31 8.42
C HIS A 311 -9.77 28.86 8.52
N ASN A 312 -9.00 29.53 7.66
CA ASN A 312 -8.78 30.98 7.72
C ASN A 312 -8.22 31.47 9.07
N GLU A 313 -7.50 30.61 9.79
CA GLU A 313 -6.85 30.98 11.05
C GLU A 313 -5.55 31.76 10.79
N PRO A 314 -5.34 32.92 11.44
CA PRO A 314 -4.10 33.68 11.26
C PRO A 314 -2.89 32.90 11.81
N PRO A 315 -1.66 33.14 11.27
CA PRO A 315 -0.45 32.53 11.79
C PRO A 315 -0.28 32.76 13.29
N LEU A 316 0.11 31.70 14.00
CA LEU A 316 0.31 31.75 15.45
C LEU A 316 1.60 32.53 15.77
N PRO A 317 1.52 33.65 16.51
CA PRO A 317 2.71 34.39 16.90
C PRO A 317 3.54 33.55 17.89
N LEU A 318 4.84 33.44 17.63
CA LEU A 318 5.76 32.67 18.50
C LEU A 318 6.47 33.55 19.54
N ALA A 319 6.24 34.86 19.50
CA ALA A 319 6.84 35.80 20.45
C ALA A 319 6.29 35.53 21.87
N GLY A 320 7.13 34.95 22.72
CA GLY A 320 6.76 34.59 24.10
C GLY A 320 6.09 33.22 24.25
N ALA A 321 5.98 32.42 23.18
CA ALA A 321 5.40 31.08 23.25
C ALA A 321 6.33 30.09 23.95
N ALA A 322 5.77 29.23 24.80
CA ALA A 322 6.49 28.15 25.48
C ALA A 322 6.28 26.82 24.75
N CYS A 323 7.36 26.12 24.42
CA CYS A 323 7.31 24.80 23.81
C CYS A 323 7.78 23.74 24.81
N GLU A 324 6.86 22.87 25.23
CA GLU A 324 7.13 21.81 26.21
C GLU A 324 6.83 20.43 25.66
N VAL A 325 7.67 19.45 25.96
CA VAL A 325 7.40 18.05 25.59
C VAL A 325 6.20 17.53 26.39
N ALA A 326 5.17 17.06 25.69
CA ALA A 326 3.94 16.56 26.29
C ALA A 326 4.13 15.13 26.83
N SER A 327 4.90 15.00 27.92
CA SER A 327 5.22 13.71 28.55
C SER A 327 3.99 12.97 29.10
N ASP A 328 2.90 13.70 29.35
CA ASP A 328 1.60 13.17 29.79
C ASP A 328 0.80 12.49 28.67
N TYR A 329 1.17 12.69 27.40
CA TYR A 329 0.42 12.16 26.26
C TYR A 329 0.98 10.84 25.73
N LYS A 330 0.42 9.71 26.18
CA LYS A 330 0.94 8.35 25.85
C LYS A 330 0.45 7.77 24.51
N LYS A 331 -0.54 8.39 23.86
CA LYS A 331 -1.16 7.82 22.64
C LYS A 331 -0.33 8.02 21.36
N ARG A 332 0.64 8.93 21.36
CA ARG A 332 1.51 9.22 20.22
C ARG A 332 2.93 9.49 20.69
N LYS A 333 3.91 9.04 19.92
CA LYS A 333 5.34 9.33 20.16
C LYS A 333 5.66 10.74 19.63
N HIS A 334 6.59 11.45 20.29
CA HIS A 334 7.08 12.79 19.89
C HIS A 334 6.00 13.88 19.85
N VAL A 335 5.32 14.11 20.97
CA VAL A 335 4.30 15.16 21.11
C VAL A 335 4.84 16.32 21.96
N PHE A 336 4.60 17.55 21.53
CA PHE A 336 4.89 18.76 22.29
C PHE A 336 3.65 19.65 22.36
N LYS A 337 3.56 20.47 23.41
CA LYS A 337 2.56 21.51 23.60
C LYS A 337 3.21 22.86 23.32
N LEU A 338 2.50 23.71 22.59
CA LEU A 338 2.87 25.09 22.33
C LEU A 338 1.83 25.96 23.05
N GLN A 339 2.28 26.71 24.07
CA GLN A 339 1.46 27.55 24.94
C GLN A 339 1.73 29.03 24.72
#